data_AF-A0ABD5RTZ9-F1
#
_entry.id   AF-A0ABD5RTZ9-F1
#
_cell.length_a   1.000
_cell.length_b   1.000
_cell.length_c   1.000
_cell.angle_alpha   90.00
_cell.angle_beta   90.00
_cell.angle_gamma   90.00
#
_symmetry.space_group_name_H-M   'P 1'
#
loop_
_entity.id
_entity.type
_entity.pdbx_description
1 polymer ?
#
loop_
_entity_poly.entity_id
_entity_poly.type
_entity_poly.pdbx_seq_one_letter_code
_entity_poly.pdbx_strand_id
1 'polypeptide(L)'
;MSDRPLGPRRRALLTAWGRYIESHSTGPGIDCGAENRTVLTQQAAGEFINNPSEERFRALWDRDIIADAVMGGPDLVLNRWDESMDALGDLVRAIDEAGEYHSSWADVFNRRGSWELYGRLNPEQAPILSSECLRGLNEMGYGRVTAREEAVDAWNAFESDYSAVVGHATAGTDHEVPLAHEMSEFLIFIAENDDETIIDLLSDGTEYVPIAGWRDEAPLRNDISFQDLEDHIQGYIESKQRGGFEKEGPDDVWNKDFWESWKDEYLDHTQTTVMDRYDLLSLSAADIDPLMTDLNDRSATGLSTAVPSYMLGGASGGIMWSAFMERSRESPEEAAAVLSYLLDEDEPLGPRLDRFFTFYRTLDVTEGPMLSLATILLTFVYPDKYVFYKWSLMKEFFGTFSDHDVQQGLSADGYWKLNIALRSRILTKLQAELDDATMLDVHTLLYTWDRKYND
;
A
#
# COMPACT_ATOMS: atom_id res chain seq x y z
N MET A 1 25.00 -2.13 -10.31
CA MET A 1 24.80 -0.79 -9.71
C MET A 1 24.92 0.23 -10.82
N SER A 2 23.85 0.99 -11.06
CA SER A 2 23.75 1.91 -12.19
C SER A 2 24.50 3.20 -11.88
N ASP A 3 25.61 3.43 -12.57
CA ASP A 3 26.48 4.61 -12.58
C ASP A 3 25.79 5.85 -13.21
N ARG A 4 24.47 6.02 -13.00
CA ARG A 4 23.71 7.14 -13.55
C ARG A 4 23.66 8.27 -12.53
N PRO A 5 24.14 9.47 -12.86
CA PRO A 5 24.02 10.63 -11.99
C PRO A 5 22.55 10.94 -11.70
N LEU A 6 22.27 11.38 -10.47
CA LEU A 6 20.96 11.85 -10.03
C LEU A 6 20.40 12.89 -11.02
N GLY A 7 19.18 12.65 -11.50
CA GLY A 7 18.51 13.54 -12.46
C GLY A 7 18.25 14.95 -11.90
N PRO A 8 18.07 15.95 -12.78
CA PRO A 8 17.93 17.34 -12.37
C PRO A 8 16.72 17.61 -11.47
N ARG A 9 15.59 16.92 -11.66
CA ARG A 9 14.40 17.08 -10.80
C ARG A 9 14.59 16.44 -9.43
N ARG A 10 15.19 15.24 -9.36
CA ARG A 10 15.56 14.62 -8.07
C ARG A 10 16.59 15.46 -7.30
N ARG A 11 17.53 16.09 -8.00
CA ARG A 11 18.47 17.05 -7.38
C ARG A 11 17.73 18.28 -6.84
N ALA A 12 16.77 18.79 -7.61
CA ALA A 12 15.96 19.93 -7.20
C ALA A 12 15.10 19.60 -5.97
N LEU A 13 14.50 18.41 -5.92
CA LEU A 13 13.78 17.89 -4.76
C LEU A 13 14.66 17.86 -3.51
N LEU A 14 15.84 17.24 -3.59
CA LEU A 14 16.79 17.19 -2.47
C LEU A 14 17.24 18.59 -2.03
N THR A 15 17.46 19.50 -2.97
CA THR A 15 17.84 20.90 -2.66
C THR A 15 16.71 21.62 -1.92
N ALA A 16 15.46 21.43 -2.34
CA ALA A 16 14.30 22.04 -1.71
C ALA A 16 14.05 21.45 -0.32
N TRP A 17 14.15 20.12 -0.19
CA TRP A 17 14.15 19.43 1.09
C TRP A 17 15.18 20.01 2.07
N GLY A 18 16.46 20.07 1.68
CA GLY A 18 17.53 20.58 2.53
C GLY A 18 17.27 21.98 3.07
N ARG A 19 16.76 22.88 2.21
CA ARG A 19 16.37 24.24 2.64
C ARG A 19 15.21 24.24 3.62
N TYR A 20 14.22 23.36 3.40
CA TYR A 20 13.04 23.27 4.25
C TYR A 20 13.42 22.82 5.67
N ILE A 21 14.19 21.72 5.78
CA ILE A 21 14.55 21.15 7.08
C ILE A 21 15.65 21.93 7.82
N GLU A 22 16.41 22.79 7.13
CA GLU A 22 17.33 23.72 7.81
C GLU A 22 16.56 24.71 8.71
N SER A 23 15.35 25.13 8.30
CA SER A 23 14.54 26.12 9.04
C SER A 23 13.35 25.54 9.81
N HIS A 24 12.97 24.29 9.57
CA HIS A 24 11.80 23.66 10.20
C HIS A 24 12.20 22.37 10.91
N SER A 25 12.00 22.34 12.23
CA SER A 25 12.21 21.13 13.02
C SER A 25 11.10 20.09 12.87
N THR A 26 9.90 20.51 12.46
CA THR A 26 8.74 19.62 12.27
C THR A 26 7.86 20.09 11.10
N GLY A 27 7.04 19.19 10.56
CA GLY A 27 6.08 19.46 9.49
C GLY A 27 5.16 18.26 9.23
N PRO A 28 4.25 18.34 8.24
CA PRO A 28 3.42 17.20 7.84
C PRO A 28 4.29 16.00 7.43
N GLY A 29 4.33 14.96 8.26
CA GLY A 29 5.15 13.77 8.03
C GLY A 29 6.66 13.99 8.16
N ILE A 30 7.09 15.05 8.87
CA ILE A 30 8.51 15.37 9.11
C ILE A 30 8.69 15.65 10.60
N ASP A 31 9.61 14.96 11.25
CA ASP A 31 9.95 15.21 12.64
C ASP A 31 11.46 15.12 12.89
N CYS A 32 12.13 16.27 12.87
CA CYS A 32 13.51 16.45 13.35
C CYS A 32 13.53 17.10 14.75
N GLY A 33 12.41 17.07 15.48
CA GLY A 33 12.27 17.68 16.79
C GLY A 33 13.00 16.90 17.89
N ALA A 34 12.93 17.42 19.12
CA ALA A 34 13.55 16.80 20.29
C ALA A 34 12.89 15.47 20.72
N GLU A 35 11.68 15.19 20.23
CA GLU A 35 10.90 13.97 20.51
C GLU A 35 10.73 13.13 19.25
N ASN A 36 11.67 13.22 18.30
CA ASN A 36 11.61 12.42 17.08
C ASN A 36 11.67 10.91 17.36
N ARG A 37 11.22 10.11 16.38
CA ARG A 37 11.09 8.66 16.51
C ARG A 37 12.39 7.95 16.92
N THR A 38 13.56 8.44 16.48
CA THR A 38 14.85 7.88 16.89
C THR A 38 15.12 8.12 18.38
N VAL A 39 14.89 9.34 18.87
CA VAL A 39 15.01 9.66 20.30
C VAL A 39 14.03 8.84 21.13
N LEU A 40 12.77 8.75 20.70
CA LEU A 40 11.75 7.94 21.38
C LEU A 40 12.12 6.46 21.44
N THR A 41 12.68 5.91 20.35
CA THR A 41 13.18 4.53 20.31
C THR A 41 14.29 4.31 21.33
N GLN A 42 15.28 5.20 21.37
CA GLN A 42 16.41 5.10 22.31
C GLN A 42 15.93 5.21 23.77
N GLN A 43 14.97 6.10 24.05
CA GLN A 43 14.37 6.24 25.37
C GLN A 43 13.60 4.96 25.78
N ALA A 44 12.70 4.48 24.93
CA ALA A 44 11.91 3.28 25.21
C ALA A 44 12.80 2.03 25.36
N ALA A 45 13.84 1.91 24.53
CA ALA A 45 14.83 0.83 24.64
C ALA A 45 15.59 0.93 25.97
N GLY A 46 16.07 2.12 26.35
CA GLY A 46 16.72 2.36 27.63
C GLY A 46 15.82 2.02 28.82
N GLU A 47 14.54 2.40 28.78
CA GLU A 47 13.56 2.06 29.83
C GLU A 47 13.33 0.56 29.94
N PHE A 48 13.23 -0.13 28.80
CA PHE A 48 13.07 -1.58 28.75
C PHE A 48 14.33 -2.30 29.25
N ILE A 49 15.53 -1.94 28.74
CA ILE A 49 16.82 -2.51 29.13
C ILE A 49 17.08 -2.39 30.64
N ASN A 50 16.69 -1.28 31.26
CA ASN A 50 16.98 -1.00 32.67
C ASN A 50 16.03 -1.70 33.65
N ASN A 51 14.80 -2.03 33.23
CA ASN A 51 13.86 -2.79 34.04
C ASN A 51 12.87 -3.51 33.11
N PRO A 52 13.26 -4.69 32.59
CA PRO A 52 12.49 -5.41 31.58
C PRO A 52 11.12 -5.87 32.10
N SER A 53 10.07 -5.51 31.37
CA SER A 53 8.70 -5.99 31.60
C SER A 53 7.94 -6.07 30.28
N GLU A 54 6.89 -6.89 30.21
CA GLU A 54 6.04 -6.98 29.01
C GLU A 54 5.46 -5.61 28.63
N GLU A 55 5.03 -4.83 29.62
CA GLU A 55 4.49 -3.48 29.42
C GLU A 55 5.50 -2.56 28.72
N ARG A 56 6.75 -2.56 29.18
CA ARG A 56 7.82 -1.74 28.60
C ARG A 56 8.29 -2.26 27.25
N PHE A 57 8.28 -3.57 27.07
CA PHE A 57 8.53 -4.15 25.75
C PHE A 57 7.45 -3.73 24.75
N ARG A 58 6.18 -3.76 25.16
CA ARG A 58 5.06 -3.29 24.31
C ARG A 58 5.18 -1.81 23.96
N ALA A 59 5.66 -0.98 24.90
CA ALA A 59 5.94 0.43 24.63
C ALA A 59 7.10 0.62 23.63
N LEU A 60 8.18 -0.17 23.74
CA LEU A 60 9.28 -0.15 22.76
C LEU A 60 8.83 -0.68 21.40
N TRP A 61 8.04 -1.75 21.38
CA TRP A 61 7.59 -2.45 20.18
C TRP A 61 6.21 -1.97 19.73
N ASP A 62 6.02 -0.66 19.77
CA ASP A 62 4.85 0.07 19.26
C ASP A 62 5.15 0.66 17.88
N ARG A 63 4.11 0.81 17.03
CA ARG A 63 4.26 1.34 15.67
C ARG A 63 4.84 2.76 15.65
N ASP A 64 4.48 3.59 16.61
CA ASP A 64 4.92 4.98 16.63
C ASP A 64 6.40 5.10 17.01
N ILE A 65 6.95 4.06 17.66
CA ILE A 65 8.36 3.95 18.06
C ILE A 65 9.18 3.22 16.99
N ILE A 66 8.74 2.04 16.57
CA ILE A 66 9.33 1.22 15.51
C ILE A 66 8.24 0.98 14.45
N ALA A 67 8.37 1.60 13.27
CA ALA A 67 7.34 1.49 12.22
C ALA A 67 7.03 0.03 11.87
N ASP A 68 8.08 -0.79 11.74
CA ASP A 68 7.95 -2.21 11.40
C ASP A 68 7.48 -3.11 12.56
N ALA A 69 7.20 -2.56 13.74
CA ALA A 69 6.53 -3.29 14.82
C ALA A 69 5.08 -3.67 14.47
N VAL A 70 4.46 -2.96 13.52
CA VAL A 70 3.12 -3.28 12.98
C VAL A 70 3.02 -4.73 12.45
N MET A 71 4.13 -5.30 12.01
CA MET A 71 4.20 -6.69 11.52
C MET A 71 4.13 -7.69 12.68
N GLY A 72 2.90 -8.02 13.08
CA GLY A 72 2.58 -8.97 14.15
C GLY A 72 2.52 -8.37 15.55
N GLY A 73 2.88 -7.10 15.71
CA GLY A 73 2.84 -6.41 16.99
C GLY A 73 3.82 -6.99 18.03
N PRO A 74 3.76 -6.48 19.27
CA PRO A 74 4.58 -6.99 20.38
C PRO A 74 4.25 -8.45 20.72
N ASP A 75 2.99 -8.87 20.53
CA ASP A 75 2.55 -10.24 20.84
C ASP A 75 3.26 -11.29 19.99
N LEU A 76 3.63 -10.99 18.75
CA LEU A 76 4.38 -11.93 17.94
C LEU A 76 5.75 -12.26 18.56
N VAL A 77 6.45 -11.25 19.06
CA VAL A 77 7.76 -11.42 19.70
C VAL A 77 7.59 -12.13 21.05
N LEU A 78 6.65 -11.65 21.87
CA LEU A 78 6.40 -12.22 23.20
C LEU A 78 5.96 -13.69 23.15
N ASN A 79 5.19 -14.09 22.12
CA ASN A 79 4.79 -15.49 21.95
C ASN A 79 5.91 -16.40 21.40
N ARG A 80 6.90 -15.83 20.71
CA ARG A 80 8.06 -16.58 20.18
C ARG A 80 9.19 -16.69 21.19
N TRP A 81 9.29 -15.73 22.09
CA TRP A 81 10.31 -15.68 23.12
C TRP A 81 9.99 -16.67 24.24
N ASP A 82 10.84 -17.67 24.44
CA ASP A 82 10.68 -18.72 25.44
C ASP A 82 11.54 -18.52 26.70
N GLU A 83 12.34 -17.45 26.74
CA GLU A 83 13.15 -17.05 27.89
C GLU A 83 12.49 -15.96 28.75
N SER A 84 13.21 -15.44 29.76
CA SER A 84 12.70 -14.38 30.63
C SER A 84 12.69 -13.01 29.93
N MET A 85 11.89 -12.07 30.46
CA MET A 85 11.96 -10.67 30.03
C MET A 85 13.34 -10.06 30.25
N ASP A 86 14.07 -10.49 31.28
CA ASP A 86 15.46 -10.06 31.52
C ASP A 86 16.36 -10.46 30.35
N ALA A 87 16.23 -11.69 29.85
CA ALA A 87 16.99 -12.16 28.70
C ALA A 87 16.62 -11.39 27.40
N LEU A 88 15.35 -11.01 27.24
CA LEU A 88 14.93 -10.16 26.12
C LEU A 88 15.52 -8.75 26.24
N GLY A 89 15.57 -8.21 27.46
CA GLY A 89 16.25 -6.94 27.76
C GLY A 89 17.75 -6.99 27.46
N ASP A 90 18.41 -8.10 27.81
CA ASP A 90 19.83 -8.34 27.48
C ASP A 90 20.04 -8.44 25.96
N LEU A 91 19.11 -9.03 25.21
CA LEU A 91 19.16 -9.06 23.75
C LEU A 91 19.04 -7.66 23.15
N VAL A 92 18.11 -6.82 23.62
CA VAL A 92 17.99 -5.43 23.14
C VAL A 92 19.24 -4.63 23.50
N ARG A 93 19.83 -4.82 24.70
CA ARG A 93 21.12 -4.21 25.06
C ARG A 93 22.24 -4.66 24.12
N ALA A 94 22.26 -5.95 23.75
CA ALA A 94 23.25 -6.46 22.81
C ALA A 94 23.10 -5.84 21.42
N ILE A 95 21.90 -5.44 21.00
CA ILE A 95 21.66 -4.72 19.74
C ILE A 95 22.14 -3.26 19.86
N ASP A 96 21.85 -2.60 20.98
CA ASP A 96 22.28 -1.23 21.29
C ASP A 96 23.81 -1.09 21.28
N GLU A 97 24.52 -2.06 21.85
CA GLU A 97 25.98 -2.05 21.96
C GLU A 97 26.70 -2.64 20.73
N ALA A 98 25.96 -3.11 19.72
CA ALA A 98 26.55 -3.82 18.58
C ALA A 98 27.19 -2.88 17.55
N GLY A 99 28.46 -3.13 17.22
CA GLY A 99 29.13 -2.45 16.11
C GLY A 99 28.67 -2.88 14.72
N GLU A 100 28.03 -4.04 14.59
CA GLU A 100 27.52 -4.59 13.32
C GLU A 100 26.20 -5.34 13.54
N TYR A 101 25.34 -5.35 12.53
CA TYR A 101 24.08 -6.07 12.57
C TYR A 101 24.26 -7.60 12.57
N HIS A 102 23.48 -8.31 13.38
CA HIS A 102 23.47 -9.77 13.40
C HIS A 102 22.12 -10.35 12.91
N SER A 103 22.17 -11.24 11.92
CA SER A 103 20.95 -11.77 11.27
C SER A 103 20.06 -12.59 12.19
N SER A 104 20.60 -13.17 13.26
CA SER A 104 19.81 -13.93 14.24
C SER A 104 18.80 -13.09 15.02
N TRP A 105 18.93 -11.76 15.02
CA TRP A 105 17.92 -10.89 15.63
C TRP A 105 16.57 -10.99 14.92
N ALA A 106 16.57 -11.31 13.61
CA ALA A 106 15.36 -11.54 12.83
C ALA A 106 14.66 -12.88 13.14
N ASP A 107 15.27 -13.76 13.93
CA ASP A 107 14.62 -14.98 14.42
C ASP A 107 13.66 -14.67 15.57
N VAL A 108 14.01 -13.66 16.38
CA VAL A 108 13.24 -13.18 17.54
C VAL A 108 12.28 -12.08 17.13
N PHE A 109 12.84 -11.02 16.54
CA PHE A 109 12.10 -9.90 16.01
C PHE A 109 11.66 -10.19 14.57
N ASN A 110 10.63 -9.52 14.07
CA ASN A 110 10.37 -9.59 12.63
C ASN A 110 11.57 -8.98 11.86
N ARG A 111 11.83 -9.48 10.65
CA ARG A 111 13.04 -9.15 9.88
C ARG A 111 13.26 -7.64 9.76
N ARG A 112 12.25 -6.88 9.33
CA ARG A 112 12.37 -5.43 9.10
C ARG A 112 12.46 -4.65 10.42
N GLY A 113 11.67 -5.02 11.42
CA GLY A 113 11.73 -4.44 12.76
C GLY A 113 13.12 -4.59 13.41
N SER A 114 13.81 -5.71 13.20
CA SER A 114 15.20 -5.86 13.68
C SER A 114 16.19 -4.91 13.00
N TRP A 115 15.95 -4.54 11.74
CA TRP A 115 16.84 -3.63 11.00
C TRP A 115 16.61 -2.19 11.43
N GLU A 116 15.35 -1.79 11.56
CA GLU A 116 14.97 -0.46 12.05
C GLU A 116 15.45 -0.26 13.49
N LEU A 117 15.20 -1.22 14.40
CA LEU A 117 15.66 -1.13 15.78
C LEU A 117 17.16 -0.89 15.85
N TYR A 118 17.95 -1.69 15.14
CA TYR A 118 19.40 -1.54 15.11
C TYR A 118 19.84 -0.16 14.59
N GLY A 119 19.24 0.32 13.51
CA GLY A 119 19.56 1.63 12.93
C GLY A 119 19.19 2.79 13.86
N ARG A 120 18.04 2.73 14.53
CA ARG A 120 17.61 3.79 15.47
C ARG A 120 18.41 3.81 16.78
N LEU A 121 18.90 2.65 17.22
CA LEU A 121 19.82 2.59 18.36
C LEU A 121 21.24 3.06 17.98
N ASN A 122 21.63 2.94 16.71
CA ASN A 122 22.97 3.28 16.22
C ASN A 122 22.98 4.27 15.03
N PRO A 123 22.30 5.42 15.08
CA PRO A 123 22.07 6.28 13.91
C PRO A 123 23.33 6.99 13.40
N GLU A 124 24.40 7.02 14.20
CA GLU A 124 25.72 7.56 13.80
C GLU A 124 26.56 6.59 12.98
N GLN A 125 26.22 5.30 13.01
CA GLN A 125 27.05 4.21 12.48
C GLN A 125 26.30 3.29 11.52
N ALA A 126 24.97 3.29 11.56
CA ALA A 126 24.14 2.36 10.82
C ALA A 126 22.97 3.06 10.13
N PRO A 127 22.55 2.57 8.95
CA PRO A 127 21.37 3.08 8.27
C PRO A 127 20.08 2.72 9.03
N ILE A 128 19.11 3.64 9.01
CA ILE A 128 17.77 3.38 9.54
C ILE A 128 16.94 2.72 8.44
N LEU A 129 16.83 1.39 8.49
CA LEU A 129 16.19 0.59 7.45
C LEU A 129 14.79 0.11 7.86
N SER A 130 13.81 1.02 7.84
CA SER A 130 12.39 0.67 7.95
C SER A 130 11.75 0.39 6.59
N SER A 131 10.60 -0.29 6.54
CA SER A 131 9.84 -0.49 5.29
C SER A 131 9.49 0.82 4.60
N GLU A 132 9.23 1.89 5.36
CA GLU A 132 8.98 3.24 4.86
C GLU A 132 10.24 3.81 4.16
N CYS A 133 11.41 3.71 4.79
CA CYS A 133 12.68 4.17 4.21
C CYS A 133 13.03 3.42 2.92
N LEU A 134 12.80 2.10 2.89
CA LEU A 134 13.10 1.28 1.72
C LEU A 134 12.19 1.60 0.53
N ARG A 135 10.94 2.01 0.79
CA ARG A 135 10.03 2.53 -0.24
C ARG A 135 10.57 3.86 -0.79
N GLY A 136 10.99 4.79 0.07
CA GLY A 136 11.62 6.04 -0.35
C GLY A 136 12.88 5.84 -1.20
N LEU A 137 13.74 4.88 -0.82
CA LEU A 137 14.94 4.54 -1.61
C LEU A 137 14.56 4.04 -3.01
N ASN A 138 13.51 3.22 -3.09
CA ASN A 138 13.01 2.74 -4.37
C ASN A 138 12.43 3.87 -5.23
N GLU A 139 11.65 4.79 -4.64
CA GLU A 139 11.11 5.97 -5.33
C GLU A 139 12.22 6.90 -5.85
N MET A 140 13.31 7.03 -5.10
CA MET A 140 14.50 7.77 -5.54
C MET A 140 15.34 7.03 -6.59
N GLY A 141 14.98 5.81 -6.95
CA GLY A 141 15.62 5.03 -8.02
C GLY A 141 16.82 4.20 -7.58
N TYR A 142 17.03 3.98 -6.26
CA TYR A 142 18.05 3.06 -5.73
C TYR A 142 17.61 1.59 -5.79
N GLY A 143 16.38 1.36 -6.25
CA GLY A 143 15.83 0.06 -6.55
C GLY A 143 15.26 -0.66 -5.34
N ARG A 144 14.47 -1.70 -5.62
CA ARG A 144 13.88 -2.56 -4.61
C ARG A 144 14.94 -3.46 -3.97
N VAL A 145 14.98 -3.44 -2.64
CA VAL A 145 15.92 -4.23 -1.84
C VAL A 145 15.15 -5.22 -0.96
N THR A 146 15.50 -6.51 -1.08
CA THR A 146 14.83 -7.59 -0.34
C THR A 146 15.75 -8.22 0.70
N ALA A 147 17.07 -8.13 0.49
CA ALA A 147 18.10 -8.49 1.45
C ALA A 147 18.66 -7.25 2.19
N ARG A 148 19.30 -7.46 3.34
CA ARG A 148 19.81 -6.37 4.16
C ARG A 148 21.04 -5.72 3.51
N GLU A 149 21.91 -6.54 2.96
CA GLU A 149 23.15 -6.11 2.31
C GLU A 149 22.83 -5.19 1.12
N GLU A 150 21.83 -5.59 0.30
CA GLU A 150 21.31 -4.75 -0.78
C GLU A 150 20.74 -3.42 -0.27
N ALA A 151 20.05 -3.45 0.87
CA ALA A 151 19.48 -2.25 1.49
C ALA A 151 20.55 -1.30 2.02
N VAL A 152 21.63 -1.84 2.59
CA VAL A 152 22.81 -1.06 3.01
C VAL A 152 23.50 -0.46 1.78
N ASP A 153 23.69 -1.23 0.70
CA ASP A 153 24.29 -0.73 -0.54
C ASP A 153 23.45 0.41 -1.16
N ALA A 154 22.11 0.24 -1.18
CA ALA A 154 21.18 1.26 -1.68
C ALA A 154 21.20 2.51 -0.80
N TRP A 155 21.23 2.35 0.53
CA TRP A 155 21.36 3.45 1.48
C TRP A 155 22.67 4.21 1.26
N ASN A 156 23.80 3.51 1.17
CA ASN A 156 25.11 4.15 0.99
C ASN A 156 25.20 4.90 -0.35
N ALA A 157 24.59 4.36 -1.41
CA ALA A 157 24.47 5.05 -2.68
C ALA A 157 23.62 6.33 -2.56
N PHE A 158 22.49 6.23 -1.83
CA PHE A 158 21.65 7.39 -1.54
C PHE A 158 22.35 8.43 -0.67
N GLU A 159 23.05 8.03 0.39
CA GLU A 159 23.85 8.88 1.26
C GLU A 159 24.87 9.69 0.45
N SER A 160 25.59 9.03 -0.47
CA SER A 160 26.55 9.71 -1.34
C SER A 160 25.90 10.81 -2.18
N ASP A 161 24.73 10.56 -2.77
CA ASP A 161 24.01 11.56 -3.58
C ASP A 161 23.35 12.63 -2.71
N TYR A 162 22.80 12.25 -1.56
CA TYR A 162 22.20 13.15 -0.57
C TYR A 162 23.24 14.11 -0.03
N SER A 163 24.37 13.63 0.50
CA SER A 163 25.45 14.47 1.01
C SER A 163 26.09 15.35 -0.07
N ALA A 164 26.09 14.91 -1.34
CA ALA A 164 26.57 15.72 -2.46
C ALA A 164 25.63 16.88 -2.84
N VAL A 165 24.34 16.81 -2.47
CA VAL A 165 23.33 17.83 -2.80
C VAL A 165 22.95 18.68 -1.57
N VAL A 166 22.65 18.00 -0.47
CA VAL A 166 22.14 18.57 0.79
C VAL A 166 23.28 18.75 1.80
N GLY A 167 24.16 17.76 1.91
CA GLY A 167 25.13 17.69 3.00
C GLY A 167 24.51 17.08 4.25
N HIS A 168 24.35 17.90 5.29
CA HIS A 168 23.69 17.58 6.56
C HIS A 168 22.96 18.86 6.99
N ALA A 169 21.72 19.04 6.56
CA ALA A 169 21.04 20.33 6.61
C ALA A 169 20.70 20.78 8.04
N THR A 170 20.47 19.83 8.95
CA THR A 170 20.22 20.09 10.37
C THR A 170 21.50 20.31 11.18
N ALA A 171 22.69 20.09 10.62
CA ALA A 171 23.95 20.30 11.34
C ALA A 171 24.14 21.78 11.75
N GLY A 172 24.33 22.02 13.04
CA GLY A 172 24.51 23.35 13.61
C GLY A 172 23.22 24.15 13.81
N THR A 173 22.05 23.55 13.60
CA THR A 173 20.75 24.17 13.93
C THR A 173 20.34 23.85 15.38
N ASP A 174 19.27 24.48 15.88
CA ASP A 174 18.71 24.20 17.21
C ASP A 174 17.97 22.84 17.27
N HIS A 175 17.85 22.16 16.13
CA HIS A 175 17.20 20.86 15.95
C HIS A 175 18.10 19.88 15.18
N GLU A 176 19.41 19.94 15.44
CA GLU A 176 20.39 19.01 14.88
C GLU A 176 20.04 17.57 15.24
N VAL A 177 19.96 16.71 14.22
CA VAL A 177 19.72 15.27 14.35
C VAL A 177 20.82 14.49 13.60
N PRO A 178 21.05 13.20 13.93
CA PRO A 178 21.99 12.38 13.16
C PRO A 178 21.64 12.35 11.67
N LEU A 179 22.65 12.34 10.79
CA LEU A 179 22.44 12.34 9.33
C LEU A 179 21.54 11.18 8.89
N ALA A 180 21.69 10.01 9.48
CA ALA A 180 20.85 8.87 9.12
C ALA A 180 19.36 9.09 9.46
N HIS A 181 19.08 9.85 10.53
CA HIS A 181 17.72 10.25 10.86
C HIS A 181 17.19 11.29 9.88
N GLU A 182 17.96 12.33 9.58
CA GLU A 182 17.60 13.34 8.56
C GLU A 182 17.25 12.70 7.21
N MET A 183 18.08 11.76 6.76
CA MET A 183 17.84 10.98 5.55
C MET A 183 16.59 10.10 5.67
N SER A 184 16.36 9.47 6.82
CA SER A 184 15.17 8.66 7.04
C SER A 184 13.89 9.50 6.94
N GLU A 185 13.89 10.72 7.50
CA GLU A 185 12.76 11.64 7.42
C GLU A 185 12.46 12.02 5.97
N PHE A 186 13.50 12.30 5.16
CA PHE A 186 13.31 12.54 3.72
C PHE A 186 12.67 11.34 3.02
N LEU A 187 13.23 10.14 3.24
CA LEU A 187 12.78 8.92 2.56
C LEU A 187 11.36 8.56 2.97
N ILE A 188 10.99 8.75 4.23
CA ILE A 188 9.62 8.56 4.73
C ILE A 188 8.69 9.60 4.11
N PHE A 189 9.06 10.88 4.17
CA PHE A 189 8.28 11.99 3.63
C PHE A 189 7.89 11.77 2.17
N ILE A 190 8.85 11.48 1.29
CA ILE A 190 8.54 11.25 -0.13
C ILE A 190 7.74 9.98 -0.35
N ALA A 191 7.87 8.98 0.52
CA ALA A 191 7.20 7.69 0.35
C ALA A 191 5.72 7.73 0.82
N GLU A 192 5.36 8.69 1.67
CA GLU A 192 4.03 8.82 2.26
C GLU A 192 3.18 9.92 1.64
N ASN A 193 3.80 10.88 0.95
CA ASN A 193 3.11 12.02 0.36
C ASN A 193 3.03 11.93 -1.17
N ASP A 194 1.92 12.40 -1.73
CA ASP A 194 1.77 12.55 -3.18
C ASP A 194 2.61 13.72 -3.72
N ASP A 195 2.76 13.78 -5.05
CA ASP A 195 3.56 14.83 -5.70
C ASP A 195 3.02 16.23 -5.41
N GLU A 196 1.70 16.40 -5.28
CA GLU A 196 1.08 17.71 -5.02
C GLU A 196 1.48 18.21 -3.62
N THR A 197 1.36 17.36 -2.60
CA THR A 197 1.74 17.65 -1.22
C THR A 197 3.23 17.96 -1.10
N ILE A 198 4.08 17.15 -1.76
CA ILE A 198 5.54 17.37 -1.78
C ILE A 198 5.88 18.72 -2.42
N ILE A 199 5.26 19.03 -3.57
CA ILE A 199 5.51 20.28 -4.29
C ILE A 199 5.01 21.47 -3.47
N ASP A 200 3.80 21.40 -2.91
CA ASP A 200 3.23 22.50 -2.13
C ASP A 200 4.10 22.82 -0.92
N LEU A 201 4.51 21.78 -0.17
CA LEU A 201 5.32 21.96 1.04
C LEU A 201 6.72 22.49 0.74
N LEU A 202 7.40 21.94 -0.28
CA LEU A 202 8.81 22.25 -0.54
C LEU A 202 9.03 23.45 -1.46
N SER A 203 7.99 23.94 -2.15
CA SER A 203 8.14 25.07 -3.08
C SER A 203 7.96 26.45 -2.44
N ASP A 204 7.43 26.52 -1.20
CA ASP A 204 7.23 27.73 -0.38
C ASP A 204 6.80 28.99 -1.18
N GLY A 205 5.95 28.79 -2.19
CA GLY A 205 5.45 29.83 -3.10
C GLY A 205 6.49 30.63 -3.91
N THR A 206 7.78 30.26 -3.93
CA THR A 206 8.85 31.01 -4.62
C THR A 206 9.64 30.17 -5.62
N GLU A 207 9.95 30.80 -6.77
CA GLU A 207 10.81 30.35 -7.88
C GLU A 207 10.67 28.88 -8.32
N TYR A 208 10.03 28.66 -9.47
CA TYR A 208 9.92 27.38 -10.22
C TYR A 208 11.02 26.35 -9.91
N VAL A 209 10.83 25.55 -8.85
CA VAL A 209 11.68 24.38 -8.60
C VAL A 209 11.08 23.28 -9.48
N PRO A 210 11.83 22.71 -10.44
CA PRO A 210 11.31 21.67 -11.31
C PRO A 210 11.26 20.34 -10.54
N ILE A 211 10.49 20.27 -9.45
CA ILE A 211 10.25 19.05 -8.68
C ILE A 211 9.25 18.15 -9.43
N ALA A 212 8.28 18.75 -10.12
CA ALA A 212 7.25 18.03 -10.86
C ALA A 212 7.83 16.97 -11.81
N GLY A 213 7.40 15.72 -11.64
CA GLY A 213 7.90 14.57 -12.39
C GLY A 213 9.29 14.09 -11.95
N TRP A 214 9.70 14.31 -10.69
CA TRP A 214 10.93 13.75 -10.11
C TRP A 214 10.88 12.22 -10.04
N ARG A 215 9.70 11.65 -9.76
CA ARG A 215 9.46 10.20 -9.79
C ARG A 215 9.67 9.62 -11.19
N ASP A 216 9.34 10.38 -12.24
CA ASP A 216 9.55 9.94 -13.63
C ASP A 216 11.03 9.92 -14.07
N GLU A 217 11.91 10.63 -13.37
CA GLU A 217 13.36 10.61 -13.63
C GLU A 217 14.07 9.41 -13.00
N ALA A 218 13.47 8.83 -11.97
CA ALA A 218 13.84 7.50 -11.54
C ALA A 218 13.19 6.53 -12.52
N PRO A 219 13.92 5.55 -13.09
CA PRO A 219 13.26 4.36 -13.59
C PRO A 219 12.63 3.69 -12.37
N LEU A 220 11.42 4.09 -12.01
CA LEU A 220 10.63 3.50 -10.95
C LEU A 220 10.62 2.00 -11.24
N ARG A 221 11.31 1.23 -10.40
CA ARG A 221 10.92 -0.16 -10.20
C ARG A 221 9.66 -0.10 -9.37
N ASN A 222 8.53 0.21 -10.01
CA ASN A 222 7.24 -0.16 -9.43
C ASN A 222 7.35 -1.65 -9.08
N ASP A 223 6.84 -2.07 -7.92
CA ASP A 223 6.88 -3.48 -7.51
C ASP A 223 6.28 -4.41 -8.60
N ILE A 224 5.45 -3.84 -9.48
CA ILE A 224 4.88 -4.42 -10.70
C ILE A 224 5.22 -3.47 -11.86
N SER A 225 6.11 -3.87 -12.77
CA SER A 225 6.37 -3.14 -14.01
C SER A 225 5.55 -3.74 -15.14
N PHE A 226 4.78 -2.91 -15.85
CA PHE A 226 4.09 -3.35 -17.05
C PHE A 226 4.98 -3.12 -18.28
N GLN A 227 5.16 -4.15 -19.10
CA GLN A 227 5.90 -4.11 -20.36
C GLN A 227 4.97 -4.53 -21.49
N ASP A 228 5.19 -3.96 -22.68
CA ASP A 228 4.49 -4.32 -23.92
C ASP A 228 2.94 -4.21 -23.84
N LEU A 229 2.43 -3.29 -23.02
CA LEU A 229 0.99 -3.14 -22.72
C LEU A 229 0.29 -2.11 -23.63
N GLU A 230 1.05 -1.33 -24.38
CA GLU A 230 0.54 -0.20 -25.18
C GLU A 230 -0.56 -0.61 -26.17
N ASP A 231 -0.33 -1.66 -26.96
CA ASP A 231 -1.29 -2.11 -27.98
C ASP A 231 -2.57 -2.66 -27.33
N HIS A 232 -2.45 -3.29 -26.16
CA HIS A 232 -3.58 -3.80 -25.37
C HIS A 232 -4.44 -2.67 -24.81
N ILE A 233 -3.82 -1.63 -24.26
CA ILE A 233 -4.52 -0.42 -23.79
C ILE A 233 -5.21 0.27 -24.97
N GLN A 234 -4.52 0.43 -26.09
CA GLN A 234 -5.07 1.08 -27.27
C GLN A 234 -6.28 0.30 -27.83
N GLY A 235 -6.17 -1.02 -27.93
CA GLY A 235 -7.28 -1.88 -28.36
C GLY A 235 -8.49 -1.78 -27.43
N TYR A 236 -8.26 -1.71 -26.11
CA TYR A 236 -9.32 -1.48 -25.14
C TYR A 236 -10.02 -0.13 -25.34
N ILE A 237 -9.25 0.97 -25.48
CA ILE A 237 -9.79 2.32 -25.69
C ILE A 237 -10.66 2.38 -26.94
N GLU A 238 -10.16 1.87 -28.07
CA GLU A 238 -10.89 1.82 -29.34
C GLU A 238 -12.16 0.98 -29.24
N SER A 239 -12.11 -0.14 -28.53
CA SER A 239 -13.29 -0.98 -28.27
C SER A 239 -14.33 -0.25 -27.45
N LYS A 240 -13.93 0.39 -26.34
CA LYS A 240 -14.86 1.13 -25.46
C LYS A 240 -15.52 2.30 -26.20
N GLN A 241 -14.76 3.10 -26.94
CA GLN A 241 -15.29 4.21 -27.74
C GLN A 241 -16.29 3.77 -28.83
N ARG A 242 -16.18 2.53 -29.30
CA ARG A 242 -17.09 1.92 -30.29
C ARG A 242 -18.27 1.17 -29.67
N GLY A 243 -18.39 1.14 -28.33
CA GLY A 243 -19.43 0.38 -27.63
C GLY A 243 -19.20 -1.13 -27.64
N GLY A 244 -17.95 -1.59 -27.75
CA GLY A 244 -17.58 -3.01 -27.85
C GLY A 244 -17.90 -3.85 -26.61
N PHE A 245 -18.08 -3.21 -25.45
CA PHE A 245 -18.42 -3.86 -24.19
C PHE A 245 -19.92 -3.84 -23.87
N GLU A 246 -20.74 -3.34 -24.80
CA GLU A 246 -22.19 -3.35 -24.70
C GLU A 246 -22.78 -4.71 -25.06
N LYS A 247 -23.96 -5.01 -24.51
CA LYS A 247 -24.66 -6.29 -24.76
C LYS A 247 -24.95 -6.55 -26.25
N GLU A 248 -25.19 -5.49 -27.01
CA GLU A 248 -25.42 -5.53 -28.47
C GLU A 248 -24.30 -4.76 -29.21
N GLY A 249 -23.09 -4.78 -28.65
CA GLY A 249 -21.92 -4.11 -29.21
C GLY A 249 -21.46 -4.70 -30.56
N PRO A 250 -20.59 -3.99 -31.30
CA PRO A 250 -20.07 -4.45 -32.57
C PRO A 250 -19.18 -5.69 -32.43
N ASP A 251 -19.40 -6.69 -33.29
CA ASP A 251 -18.64 -7.96 -33.30
C ASP A 251 -17.21 -7.82 -33.88
N ASP A 252 -16.84 -6.66 -34.43
CA ASP A 252 -15.56 -6.39 -35.11
C ASP A 252 -14.61 -5.51 -34.28
N VAL A 253 -14.66 -5.64 -32.96
CA VAL A 253 -13.82 -4.91 -32.00
C VAL A 253 -12.85 -5.83 -31.28
N TRP A 254 -11.86 -5.20 -30.62
CA TRP A 254 -10.73 -5.82 -29.96
C TRP A 254 -11.11 -6.91 -28.94
N ASN A 255 -12.32 -6.86 -28.38
CA ASN A 255 -12.82 -7.91 -27.48
C ASN A 255 -14.23 -8.40 -27.83
N LYS A 256 -14.29 -9.50 -28.57
CA LYS A 256 -15.54 -10.17 -28.97
C LYS A 256 -16.20 -10.86 -27.78
N ASP A 257 -17.52 -10.74 -27.66
CA ASP A 257 -18.38 -11.48 -26.72
C ASP A 257 -18.22 -11.13 -25.21
N PHE A 258 -17.46 -10.09 -24.84
CA PHE A 258 -17.33 -9.63 -23.45
C PHE A 258 -18.28 -8.45 -23.17
N TRP A 259 -19.51 -8.78 -22.75
CA TRP A 259 -20.44 -7.78 -22.24
C TRP A 259 -20.05 -7.36 -20.82
N GLU A 260 -19.63 -6.10 -20.67
CA GLU A 260 -19.07 -5.54 -19.43
C GLU A 260 -19.76 -4.24 -18.97
N SER A 261 -20.66 -3.66 -19.78
CA SER A 261 -21.42 -2.45 -19.39
C SER A 261 -22.33 -2.63 -18.18
N TRP A 262 -22.58 -3.87 -17.74
CA TRP A 262 -23.24 -4.14 -16.46
C TRP A 262 -22.46 -3.59 -15.25
N LYS A 263 -21.16 -3.31 -15.37
CA LYS A 263 -20.36 -2.67 -14.32
C LYS A 263 -20.82 -1.25 -14.07
N ASP A 264 -21.14 -0.51 -15.13
CA ASP A 264 -21.65 0.85 -15.05
C ASP A 264 -23.07 0.86 -14.45
N GLU A 265 -23.91 -0.10 -14.85
CA GLU A 265 -25.24 -0.31 -14.25
C GLU A 265 -25.16 -0.55 -12.73
N TYR A 266 -24.23 -1.40 -12.28
CA TYR A 266 -24.08 -1.70 -10.86
C TYR A 266 -23.38 -0.59 -10.07
N LEU A 267 -22.48 0.15 -10.72
CA LEU A 267 -21.88 1.35 -10.12
C LEU A 267 -22.95 2.41 -9.88
N ASP A 268 -23.84 2.66 -10.85
CA ASP A 268 -24.98 3.57 -10.70
C ASP A 268 -25.90 3.10 -9.56
N HIS A 269 -26.22 1.80 -9.49
CA HIS A 269 -26.97 1.25 -8.35
C HIS A 269 -26.27 1.48 -7.01
N THR A 270 -24.95 1.26 -6.96
CA THR A 270 -24.17 1.48 -5.72
C THR A 270 -24.21 2.95 -5.31
N GLN A 271 -24.04 3.87 -6.25
CA GLN A 271 -24.04 5.31 -5.96
C GLN A 271 -25.44 5.82 -5.57
N THR A 272 -26.47 5.44 -6.31
CA THR A 272 -27.83 6.01 -6.16
C THR A 272 -28.73 5.28 -5.17
N THR A 273 -28.42 4.02 -4.85
CA THR A 273 -29.22 3.22 -3.90
C THR A 273 -28.44 2.96 -2.62
N VAL A 274 -27.21 2.46 -2.71
CA VAL A 274 -26.45 2.08 -1.51
C VAL A 274 -25.89 3.33 -0.81
N MET A 275 -25.13 4.16 -1.52
CA MET A 275 -24.48 5.33 -0.91
C MET A 275 -25.46 6.44 -0.50
N ASP A 276 -26.59 6.58 -1.20
CA ASP A 276 -27.65 7.53 -0.82
C ASP A 276 -28.45 7.09 0.42
N ARG A 277 -28.51 5.79 0.70
CA ARG A 277 -29.34 5.23 1.78
C ARG A 277 -28.56 4.95 3.05
N TYR A 278 -27.26 4.67 2.96
CA TYR A 278 -26.44 4.23 4.08
C TYR A 278 -25.23 5.15 4.27
N ASP A 279 -24.99 5.55 5.52
CA ASP A 279 -23.69 6.08 5.91
C ASP A 279 -22.72 4.90 6.08
N LEU A 280 -22.00 4.60 5.00
CA LEU A 280 -21.08 3.46 4.95
C LEU A 280 -19.92 3.56 5.93
N LEU A 281 -19.62 4.75 6.47
CA LEU A 281 -18.58 4.96 7.49
C LEU A 281 -19.11 4.82 8.92
N SER A 282 -20.43 4.75 9.10
CA SER A 282 -21.07 4.67 10.40
C SER A 282 -22.31 3.75 10.37
N LEU A 283 -22.16 2.55 9.80
CA LEU A 283 -23.23 1.56 9.77
C LEU A 283 -23.64 1.15 11.19
N SER A 284 -24.94 0.94 11.38
CA SER A 284 -25.50 0.32 12.58
C SER A 284 -25.95 -1.11 12.32
N ALA A 285 -26.22 -1.87 13.38
CA ALA A 285 -26.77 -3.22 13.27
C ALA A 285 -28.09 -3.28 12.48
N ALA A 286 -28.90 -2.22 12.54
CA ALA A 286 -30.17 -2.14 11.81
C ALA A 286 -29.98 -1.98 10.30
N ASP A 287 -28.81 -1.50 9.85
CA ASP A 287 -28.51 -1.26 8.45
C ASP A 287 -28.06 -2.54 7.73
N ILE A 288 -27.56 -3.54 8.45
CA ILE A 288 -26.93 -4.73 7.87
C ILE A 288 -27.88 -5.55 6.99
N ASP A 289 -29.05 -5.94 7.49
CA ASP A 289 -29.95 -6.79 6.69
C ASP A 289 -30.49 -6.07 5.42
N PRO A 290 -30.92 -4.79 5.51
CA PRO A 290 -31.22 -3.99 4.33
C PRO A 290 -30.03 -3.84 3.37
N LEU A 291 -28.83 -3.53 3.86
CA LEU A 291 -27.63 -3.36 3.03
C LEU A 291 -27.27 -4.63 2.28
N MET A 292 -27.30 -5.79 2.95
CA MET A 292 -27.07 -7.09 2.30
C MET A 292 -28.11 -7.40 1.22
N THR A 293 -29.34 -6.90 1.39
CA THR A 293 -30.40 -7.06 0.39
C THR A 293 -30.12 -6.19 -0.84
N ASP A 294 -29.79 -4.92 -0.63
CA ASP A 294 -29.52 -3.96 -1.70
C ASP A 294 -28.24 -4.32 -2.49
N LEU A 295 -27.18 -4.78 -1.82
CA LEU A 295 -25.97 -5.29 -2.49
C LEU A 295 -26.23 -6.57 -3.31
N ASN A 296 -27.24 -7.36 -2.94
CA ASN A 296 -27.60 -8.60 -3.62
C ASN A 296 -28.76 -8.44 -4.61
N ASP A 297 -29.15 -7.20 -4.93
CA ASP A 297 -30.24 -6.93 -5.87
C ASP A 297 -29.89 -7.44 -7.28
N ARG A 298 -30.69 -8.37 -7.78
CA ARG A 298 -30.53 -8.96 -9.12
C ARG A 298 -31.10 -8.08 -10.22
N SER A 299 -31.91 -7.09 -9.87
CA SER A 299 -32.49 -6.13 -10.81
C SER A 299 -31.59 -4.93 -11.07
N ALA A 300 -30.51 -4.77 -10.30
CA ALA A 300 -29.52 -3.72 -10.45
C ALA A 300 -28.74 -3.78 -11.78
N THR A 301 -28.72 -4.94 -12.44
CA THR A 301 -28.07 -5.11 -13.76
C THR A 301 -28.86 -6.05 -14.66
N GLY A 302 -28.49 -6.14 -15.93
CA GLY A 302 -29.02 -7.14 -16.85
C GLY A 302 -28.54 -8.58 -16.62
N LEU A 303 -27.69 -8.86 -15.62
CA LEU A 303 -27.12 -10.18 -15.37
C LEU A 303 -28.16 -11.19 -14.87
N SER A 304 -27.90 -12.49 -15.11
CA SER A 304 -28.76 -13.56 -14.60
C SER A 304 -28.60 -13.87 -13.11
N THR A 305 -27.57 -13.30 -12.47
CA THR A 305 -27.23 -13.46 -11.06
C THR A 305 -26.82 -12.10 -10.48
N ALA A 306 -26.91 -11.94 -9.15
CA ALA A 306 -26.40 -10.74 -8.48
C ALA A 306 -24.90 -10.53 -8.80
N VAL A 307 -24.49 -9.28 -8.95
CA VAL A 307 -23.11 -8.91 -9.34
C VAL A 307 -22.05 -9.52 -8.42
N PRO A 308 -22.21 -9.50 -7.09
CA PRO A 308 -21.22 -10.14 -6.23
C PRO A 308 -21.05 -11.63 -6.44
N SER A 309 -22.16 -12.34 -6.66
CA SER A 309 -22.12 -13.77 -6.99
C SER A 309 -21.45 -14.01 -8.35
N TYR A 310 -21.73 -13.17 -9.34
CA TYR A 310 -21.15 -13.26 -10.68
C TYR A 310 -19.62 -13.09 -10.63
N MET A 311 -19.12 -11.98 -10.07
CA MET A 311 -17.68 -11.68 -10.01
C MET A 311 -16.88 -12.70 -9.18
N LEU A 312 -17.48 -13.24 -8.11
CA LEU A 312 -16.87 -14.29 -7.31
C LEU A 312 -16.82 -15.67 -8.01
N GLY A 313 -17.45 -15.83 -9.18
CA GLY A 313 -17.34 -17.02 -10.02
C GLY A 313 -18.66 -17.79 -10.22
N GLY A 314 -19.79 -17.08 -10.27
CA GLY A 314 -21.10 -17.68 -10.52
C GLY A 314 -21.55 -18.56 -9.36
N ALA A 315 -21.75 -19.86 -9.60
CA ALA A 315 -22.35 -20.77 -8.61
C ALA A 315 -21.52 -20.89 -7.31
N SER A 316 -20.21 -21.06 -7.40
CA SER A 316 -19.32 -21.10 -6.22
C SER A 316 -19.21 -19.74 -5.55
N GLY A 317 -19.21 -18.66 -6.34
CA GLY A 317 -19.24 -17.29 -5.85
C GLY A 317 -20.52 -16.98 -5.08
N GLY A 318 -21.66 -17.49 -5.54
CA GLY A 318 -22.95 -17.33 -4.88
C GLY A 318 -23.04 -18.04 -3.53
N ILE A 319 -22.41 -19.21 -3.38
CA ILE A 319 -22.30 -19.88 -2.07
C ILE A 319 -21.51 -18.99 -1.08
N MET A 320 -20.36 -18.48 -1.53
CA MET A 320 -19.50 -17.61 -0.73
C MET A 320 -20.18 -16.31 -0.33
N TRP A 321 -20.82 -15.65 -1.29
CA TRP A 321 -21.58 -14.42 -1.05
C TRP A 321 -22.76 -14.65 -0.10
N SER A 322 -23.47 -15.78 -0.24
CA SER A 322 -24.57 -16.14 0.65
C SER A 322 -24.07 -16.36 2.08
N ALA A 323 -22.94 -17.04 2.27
CA ALA A 323 -22.36 -17.27 3.58
C ALA A 323 -21.86 -15.96 4.22
N PHE A 324 -21.28 -15.04 3.44
CA PHE A 324 -20.93 -13.69 3.88
C PHE A 324 -22.17 -12.92 4.38
N MET A 325 -23.27 -12.93 3.62
CA MET A 325 -24.51 -12.27 4.03
C MET A 325 -25.13 -12.91 5.29
N GLU A 326 -25.12 -14.24 5.38
CA GLU A 326 -25.63 -14.99 6.54
C GLU A 326 -24.83 -14.62 7.80
N ARG A 327 -23.49 -14.68 7.73
CA ARG A 327 -22.61 -14.29 8.82
C ARG A 327 -22.83 -12.85 9.27
N SER A 328 -23.05 -11.94 8.32
CA SER A 328 -23.33 -10.53 8.62
C SER A 328 -24.65 -10.38 9.40
N ARG A 329 -25.68 -11.15 9.04
CA ARG A 329 -26.99 -11.13 9.72
C ARG A 329 -26.96 -11.82 11.09
N GLU A 330 -26.09 -12.80 11.29
CA GLU A 330 -25.92 -13.49 12.58
C GLU A 330 -25.27 -12.60 13.65
N SER A 331 -24.47 -11.62 13.25
CA SER A 331 -23.74 -10.74 14.16
C SER A 331 -23.73 -9.30 13.63
N PRO A 332 -24.90 -8.64 13.56
CA PRO A 332 -25.08 -7.39 12.82
C PRO A 332 -24.34 -6.20 13.44
N GLU A 333 -24.20 -6.13 14.77
CA GLU A 333 -23.40 -5.07 15.42
C GLU A 333 -21.92 -5.15 15.01
N GLU A 334 -21.36 -6.35 15.03
CA GLU A 334 -19.95 -6.58 14.71
C GLU A 334 -19.70 -6.41 13.21
N ALA A 335 -20.60 -6.94 12.36
CA ALA A 335 -20.55 -6.75 10.92
C ALA A 335 -20.60 -5.27 10.53
N ALA A 336 -21.45 -4.47 11.18
CA ALA A 336 -21.55 -3.03 10.92
C ALA A 336 -20.24 -2.30 11.24
N ALA A 337 -19.62 -2.60 12.38
CA ALA A 337 -18.34 -2.03 12.76
C ALA A 337 -17.21 -2.45 11.81
N VAL A 338 -17.19 -3.73 11.37
CA VAL A 338 -16.17 -4.26 10.46
C VAL A 338 -16.31 -3.68 9.05
N LEU A 339 -17.53 -3.59 8.52
CA LEU A 339 -17.78 -3.02 7.19
C LEU A 339 -17.52 -1.51 7.16
N SER A 340 -17.91 -0.79 8.21
CA SER A 340 -17.60 0.64 8.32
C SER A 340 -16.10 0.88 8.33
N TYR A 341 -15.36 0.10 9.13
CA TYR A 341 -13.90 0.18 9.16
C TYR A 341 -13.27 -0.27 7.83
N LEU A 342 -13.81 -1.28 7.15
CA LEU A 342 -13.31 -1.68 5.83
C LEU A 342 -13.43 -0.53 4.83
N LEU A 343 -14.48 0.29 4.90
CA LEU A 343 -14.73 1.35 3.92
C LEU A 343 -14.05 2.67 4.30
N ASP A 344 -13.70 2.89 5.56
CA ASP A 344 -13.01 4.09 6.02
C ASP A 344 -11.65 4.33 5.31
N GLU A 345 -11.57 5.35 4.46
CA GLU A 345 -10.34 5.67 3.71
C GLU A 345 -9.30 6.46 4.50
N ASP A 346 -9.68 7.00 5.65
CA ASP A 346 -8.73 7.66 6.56
C ASP A 346 -7.87 6.63 7.31
N GLU A 347 -8.30 5.36 7.29
CA GLU A 347 -7.59 4.22 7.88
C GLU A 347 -6.71 3.49 6.86
N PRO A 348 -5.51 3.00 7.25
CA PRO A 348 -4.65 2.25 6.34
C PRO A 348 -5.29 0.94 5.85
N LEU A 349 -5.10 0.59 4.57
CA LEU A 349 -5.73 -0.58 3.95
C LEU A 349 -5.39 -1.92 4.63
N GLY A 350 -4.21 -2.04 5.22
CA GLY A 350 -3.75 -3.22 5.97
C GLY A 350 -4.69 -3.59 7.11
N PRO A 351 -4.79 -2.75 8.16
CA PRO A 351 -5.74 -2.90 9.26
C PRO A 351 -7.19 -3.12 8.80
N ARG A 352 -7.64 -2.40 7.77
CA ARG A 352 -9.01 -2.52 7.22
C ARG A 352 -9.30 -3.94 6.75
N LEU A 353 -8.38 -4.51 5.96
CA LEU A 353 -8.48 -5.87 5.46
C LEU A 353 -8.28 -6.91 6.56
N ASP A 354 -7.35 -6.70 7.50
CA ASP A 354 -7.10 -7.62 8.60
C ASP A 354 -8.32 -7.77 9.52
N ARG A 355 -8.96 -6.65 9.86
CA ARG A 355 -10.20 -6.65 10.65
C ARG A 355 -11.33 -7.37 9.92
N PHE A 356 -11.46 -7.14 8.61
CA PHE A 356 -12.43 -7.85 7.77
C PHE A 356 -12.16 -9.37 7.73
N PHE A 357 -10.91 -9.78 7.50
CA PHE A 357 -10.53 -11.19 7.46
C PHE A 357 -10.72 -11.87 8.80
N THR A 358 -10.37 -11.21 9.90
CA THR A 358 -10.52 -11.75 11.25
C THR A 358 -11.98 -12.11 11.55
N PHE A 359 -12.92 -11.22 11.22
CA PHE A 359 -14.33 -11.45 11.48
C PHE A 359 -14.95 -12.51 10.55
N TYR A 360 -14.57 -12.53 9.27
CA TYR A 360 -15.13 -13.47 8.28
C TYR A 360 -14.32 -14.77 8.10
N ARG A 361 -13.25 -14.98 8.87
CA ARG A 361 -12.43 -16.21 8.83
C ARG A 361 -13.25 -17.49 9.07
N THR A 362 -14.39 -17.40 9.75
CA THR A 362 -15.29 -18.52 10.05
C THR A 362 -15.97 -19.11 8.83
N LEU A 363 -15.88 -18.46 7.66
CA LEU A 363 -16.45 -18.95 6.40
C LEU A 363 -15.72 -20.18 5.81
N ASP A 364 -14.67 -20.69 6.48
CA ASP A 364 -13.83 -21.84 6.07
C ASP A 364 -13.28 -21.73 4.64
N VAL A 365 -12.98 -20.49 4.25
CA VAL A 365 -12.38 -20.14 2.97
C VAL A 365 -10.91 -19.77 3.16
N THR A 366 -10.08 -20.10 2.16
CA THR A 366 -8.69 -19.63 2.09
C THR A 366 -8.63 -18.10 1.96
N GLU A 367 -7.47 -17.49 2.23
CA GLU A 367 -7.26 -16.03 2.21
C GLU A 367 -7.62 -15.35 0.87
N GLY A 368 -7.33 -16.00 -0.27
CA GLY A 368 -7.58 -15.42 -1.60
C GLY A 368 -9.06 -15.05 -1.85
N PRO A 369 -10.01 -15.99 -1.67
CA PRO A 369 -11.43 -15.68 -1.77
C PRO A 369 -11.96 -14.64 -0.76
N MET A 370 -11.37 -14.54 0.45
CA MET A 370 -11.72 -13.46 1.38
C MET A 370 -11.29 -12.09 0.84
N LEU A 371 -10.10 -12.01 0.23
CA LEU A 371 -9.67 -10.79 -0.44
C LEU A 371 -10.61 -10.45 -1.61
N SER A 372 -11.05 -11.41 -2.42
CA SER A 372 -12.07 -11.13 -3.46
C SER A 372 -13.38 -10.57 -2.87
N LEU A 373 -13.82 -11.05 -1.71
CA LEU A 373 -14.99 -10.51 -1.01
C LEU A 373 -14.79 -9.07 -0.51
N ALA A 374 -13.63 -8.74 0.04
CA ALA A 374 -13.37 -7.37 0.49
C ALA A 374 -13.23 -6.41 -0.70
N THR A 375 -12.50 -6.84 -1.74
CA THR A 375 -12.15 -5.99 -2.87
C THR A 375 -13.30 -5.71 -3.80
N ILE A 376 -14.32 -6.58 -3.88
CA ILE A 376 -15.53 -6.26 -4.63
C ILE A 376 -16.29 -5.06 -4.03
N LEU A 377 -16.38 -4.99 -2.69
CA LEU A 377 -17.01 -3.87 -1.99
C LEU A 377 -16.21 -2.58 -2.24
N LEU A 378 -14.89 -2.65 -2.02
CA LEU A 378 -13.99 -1.52 -2.23
C LEU A 378 -14.03 -0.98 -3.67
N THR A 379 -14.13 -1.85 -4.66
CA THR A 379 -14.12 -1.46 -6.08
C THR A 379 -15.36 -0.65 -6.47
N PHE A 380 -16.54 -1.01 -5.98
CA PHE A 380 -17.76 -0.27 -6.32
C PHE A 380 -18.00 0.96 -5.44
N VAL A 381 -17.51 0.97 -4.20
CA VAL A 381 -17.59 2.17 -3.34
C VAL A 381 -16.53 3.20 -3.76
N TYR A 382 -15.34 2.76 -4.16
CA TYR A 382 -14.24 3.63 -4.59
C TYR A 382 -13.68 3.23 -5.96
N PRO A 383 -14.47 3.45 -7.04
CA PRO A 383 -14.12 2.98 -8.39
C PRO A 383 -12.84 3.61 -8.93
N ASP A 384 -12.38 4.75 -8.41
CA ASP A 384 -11.14 5.40 -8.87
C ASP A 384 -9.88 4.91 -8.14
N LYS A 385 -10.04 4.04 -7.13
CA LYS A 385 -8.97 3.68 -6.20
C LYS A 385 -8.67 2.19 -6.13
N TYR A 386 -9.69 1.34 -6.19
CA TYR A 386 -9.54 -0.09 -5.95
C TYR A 386 -10.00 -0.92 -7.14
N VAL A 387 -9.22 -1.95 -7.49
CA VAL A 387 -9.57 -2.98 -8.47
C VAL A 387 -10.09 -4.22 -7.76
N PHE A 388 -11.08 -4.90 -8.33
CA PHE A 388 -11.49 -6.19 -7.83
C PHE A 388 -10.35 -7.18 -8.03
N TYR A 389 -9.93 -7.89 -6.97
CA TYR A 389 -8.82 -8.83 -7.05
C TYR A 389 -9.28 -10.28 -7.06
N LYS A 390 -8.87 -11.01 -8.10
CA LYS A 390 -9.00 -12.47 -8.17
C LYS A 390 -7.89 -13.06 -9.01
N TRP A 391 -6.88 -13.63 -8.35
CA TRP A 391 -5.66 -14.14 -9.00
C TRP A 391 -5.93 -15.06 -10.19
N SER A 392 -6.89 -15.99 -10.05
CA SER A 392 -7.20 -16.94 -11.12
C SER A 392 -7.69 -16.30 -12.42
N LEU A 393 -8.26 -15.09 -12.35
CA LEU A 393 -8.70 -14.31 -13.51
C LEU A 393 -7.59 -13.45 -14.08
N MET A 394 -6.65 -12.98 -13.26
CA MET A 394 -5.65 -12.01 -13.67
C MET A 394 -4.27 -12.62 -13.99
N LYS A 395 -4.04 -13.89 -13.64
CA LYS A 395 -2.75 -14.56 -13.80
C LYS A 395 -2.19 -14.51 -15.24
N GLU A 396 -3.05 -14.52 -16.26
CA GLU A 396 -2.61 -14.55 -17.67
C GLU A 396 -2.13 -13.18 -18.12
N PHE A 397 -2.86 -12.13 -17.72
CA PHE A 397 -2.44 -10.75 -17.93
C PHE A 397 -1.10 -10.48 -17.25
N PHE A 398 -1.00 -10.75 -15.94
CA PHE A 398 0.25 -10.51 -15.21
C PHE A 398 1.40 -11.37 -15.71
N GLY A 399 1.16 -12.65 -16.02
CA GLY A 399 2.20 -13.52 -16.59
C GLY A 399 2.68 -13.09 -17.99
N THR A 400 1.94 -12.23 -18.69
CA THR A 400 2.31 -11.72 -20.01
C THR A 400 2.97 -10.35 -19.95
N PHE A 401 2.33 -9.42 -19.24
CA PHE A 401 2.70 -8.01 -19.27
C PHE A 401 3.45 -7.55 -18.05
N SER A 402 3.63 -8.39 -17.03
CA SER A 402 4.31 -8.01 -15.80
C SER A 402 5.54 -8.87 -15.55
N ASP A 403 6.59 -8.24 -15.03
CA ASP A 403 7.77 -8.91 -14.50
C ASP A 403 7.54 -9.51 -13.10
N HIS A 404 6.35 -9.32 -12.53
CA HIS A 404 6.00 -9.70 -11.16
C HIS A 404 5.34 -11.08 -11.07
N ASP A 405 5.91 -11.96 -10.24
CA ASP A 405 5.27 -13.18 -9.77
C ASP A 405 4.33 -12.84 -8.59
N VAL A 406 3.07 -12.51 -8.91
CA VAL A 406 2.05 -12.24 -7.89
C VAL A 406 1.79 -13.55 -7.15
N GLN A 407 2.27 -13.66 -5.92
CA GLN A 407 2.11 -14.88 -5.12
C GLN A 407 0.63 -15.20 -4.87
N GLN A 408 0.31 -16.50 -4.83
CA GLN A 408 -0.99 -16.98 -4.35
C GLN A 408 -1.16 -16.61 -2.87
N GLY A 409 -2.29 -15.98 -2.51
CA GLY A 409 -2.54 -15.52 -1.13
C GLY A 409 -2.04 -14.09 -0.86
N LEU A 410 -2.40 -13.15 -1.74
CA LEU A 410 -1.94 -11.76 -1.70
C LEU A 410 -2.21 -11.10 -0.33
N SER A 411 -1.15 -10.59 0.30
CA SER A 411 -1.22 -9.77 1.51
C SER A 411 -1.84 -8.39 1.21
N ALA A 412 -2.32 -7.69 2.25
CA ALA A 412 -2.86 -6.34 2.10
C ALA A 412 -1.86 -5.35 1.44
N ASP A 413 -0.57 -5.48 1.74
CA ASP A 413 0.52 -4.73 1.09
C ASP A 413 0.60 -5.03 -0.41
N GLY A 414 0.52 -6.30 -0.81
CA GLY A 414 0.52 -6.69 -2.22
C GLY A 414 -0.70 -6.13 -2.97
N TYR A 415 -1.86 -6.11 -2.33
CA TYR A 415 -3.08 -5.53 -2.91
C TYR A 415 -2.99 -4.00 -3.05
N TRP A 416 -2.48 -3.32 -2.02
CA TRP A 416 -2.25 -1.88 -2.07
C TRP A 416 -1.29 -1.49 -3.21
N LYS A 417 -0.15 -2.20 -3.32
CA LYS A 417 0.84 -2.01 -4.39
C LYS A 417 0.27 -2.23 -5.77
N LEU A 418 -0.55 -3.27 -5.92
CA LEU A 418 -1.23 -3.54 -7.18
C LEU A 418 -2.10 -2.37 -7.59
N ASN A 419 -2.94 -1.85 -6.69
CA ASN A 419 -3.82 -0.72 -7.00
C ASN A 419 -3.03 0.53 -7.39
N ILE A 420 -1.91 0.82 -6.73
CA ILE A 420 -1.04 1.95 -7.12
C ILE A 420 -0.45 1.75 -8.51
N ALA A 421 0.08 0.57 -8.80
CA ALA A 421 0.68 0.28 -10.12
C ALA A 421 -0.37 0.40 -11.23
N LEU A 422 -1.56 -0.15 -11.02
CA LEU A 422 -2.68 -0.07 -11.96
C LEU A 422 -3.16 1.37 -12.15
N ARG A 423 -3.32 2.15 -11.07
CA ARG A 423 -3.74 3.56 -11.16
C ARG A 423 -2.73 4.40 -11.93
N SER A 424 -1.47 4.35 -11.51
CA SER A 424 -0.40 5.19 -12.08
C SER A 424 -0.01 4.83 -13.52
N ARG A 425 -0.20 3.57 -13.94
CA ARG A 425 0.29 3.09 -15.24
C ARG A 425 -0.79 2.76 -16.26
N ILE A 426 -1.94 2.29 -15.81
CA ILE A 426 -3.04 1.88 -16.69
C ILE A 426 -4.16 2.91 -16.62
N LEU A 427 -4.69 3.20 -15.44
CA LEU A 427 -5.82 4.12 -15.29
C LEU A 427 -5.49 5.50 -15.85
N THR A 428 -4.33 6.07 -15.52
CA THR A 428 -3.91 7.37 -16.07
C THR A 428 -3.86 7.39 -17.60
N LYS A 429 -3.48 6.27 -18.25
CA LYS A 429 -3.48 6.17 -19.72
C LYS A 429 -4.91 6.09 -20.27
N LEU A 430 -5.80 5.36 -19.60
CA LEU A 430 -7.21 5.29 -19.97
C LEU A 430 -7.89 6.66 -19.82
N GLN A 431 -7.67 7.34 -18.69
CA GLN A 431 -8.22 8.67 -18.39
C GLN A 431 -7.71 9.78 -19.32
N ALA A 432 -6.61 9.56 -20.02
CA ALA A 432 -6.14 10.51 -21.03
C ALA A 432 -7.00 10.49 -22.31
N GLU A 433 -7.71 9.40 -22.58
CA GLU A 433 -8.44 9.16 -23.84
C GLU A 433 -9.94 8.84 -23.62
N LEU A 434 -10.35 8.64 -22.37
CA LEU A 434 -11.72 8.30 -21.95
C LEU A 434 -12.11 9.21 -20.78
N ASP A 435 -13.24 9.91 -20.91
CA ASP A 435 -13.68 10.96 -19.97
C ASP A 435 -14.10 10.41 -18.58
N ASP A 436 -14.44 9.13 -18.48
CA ASP A 436 -15.04 8.49 -17.30
C ASP A 436 -14.32 7.20 -16.89
N ALA A 437 -13.04 7.05 -17.27
CA ALA A 437 -12.32 5.83 -16.96
C ALA A 437 -12.07 5.64 -15.46
N THR A 438 -12.41 4.45 -14.96
CA THR A 438 -12.23 4.03 -13.55
C THR A 438 -11.45 2.72 -13.44
N MET A 439 -11.20 2.25 -12.21
CA MET A 439 -10.63 0.93 -11.96
C MET A 439 -11.55 -0.23 -12.40
N LEU A 440 -12.84 0.02 -12.69
CA LEU A 440 -13.71 -0.97 -13.33
C LEU A 440 -13.27 -1.23 -14.78
N ASP A 441 -12.81 -0.19 -15.49
CA ASP A 441 -12.25 -0.31 -16.84
C ASP A 441 -10.91 -1.01 -16.81
N VAL A 442 -10.06 -0.66 -15.84
CA VAL A 442 -8.81 -1.38 -15.59
C VAL A 442 -9.12 -2.85 -15.32
N HIS A 443 -10.10 -3.17 -14.47
CA HIS A 443 -10.51 -4.54 -14.21
C HIS A 443 -10.97 -5.26 -15.50
N THR A 444 -11.75 -4.60 -16.35
CA THR A 444 -12.12 -5.14 -17.68
C THR A 444 -10.89 -5.42 -18.53
N LEU A 445 -9.96 -4.47 -18.62
CA LEU A 445 -8.72 -4.62 -19.38
C LEU A 445 -7.86 -5.78 -18.88
N LEU A 446 -7.77 -5.99 -17.55
CA LEU A 446 -7.05 -7.11 -16.94
C LEU A 446 -7.72 -8.45 -17.23
N TYR A 447 -9.05 -8.49 -17.16
CA TYR A 447 -9.86 -9.70 -17.31
C TYR A 447 -9.96 -10.17 -18.77
N THR A 448 -10.09 -9.24 -19.70
CA THR A 448 -10.42 -9.51 -21.10
C THR A 448 -9.22 -9.90 -21.96
N TRP A 449 -8.04 -10.07 -21.36
CA TRP A 449 -6.89 -10.66 -22.05
C TRP A 449 -7.11 -12.14 -22.33
N ASP A 450 -7.73 -12.45 -23.47
CA ASP A 450 -7.83 -13.78 -24.05
C ASP A 450 -6.81 -13.90 -25.19
N ARG A 451 -5.90 -14.89 -25.08
CA ARG A 451 -4.90 -15.24 -26.10
C ARG A 451 -5.50 -15.50 -27.49
N LYS A 452 -6.80 -15.77 -27.60
CA LYS A 452 -7.50 -16.08 -28.85
C LYS A 452 -7.66 -14.89 -29.81
N TYR A 453 -7.47 -13.65 -29.35
CA TYR A 453 -7.67 -12.42 -30.14
C TYR A 453 -6.39 -11.62 -30.42
N ASN A 454 -5.23 -12.14 -30.03
CA ASN A 454 -3.92 -11.50 -30.20
C ASN A 454 -3.04 -12.12 -31.31
N ASP A 455 -3.63 -12.90 -32.23
CA ASP A 455 -2.96 -13.42 -33.44
C ASP A 455 -3.39 -12.67 -34.71
#